data_AF-A0A815E3G3-F1
#
_entry.id   AF-A0A815E3G3-F1
#
_cell.length_a   1.000
_cell.length_b   1.000
_cell.length_c   1.000
_cell.angle_alpha   90.00
_cell.angle_beta   90.00
_cell.angle_gamma   90.00
#
_symmetry.space_group_name_H-M   'P 1'
#
loop_
_entity.id
_entity.type
_entity.pdbx_description
1 polymer ?
#
loop_
_entity_poly.entity_id
_entity_poly.type
_entity_poly.pdbx_seq_one_letter_code
_entity_poly.pdbx_strand_id
1 'polypeptide(L)'
;MCHSNYLSNNSNRKQFFNPIVDELNAIQTTGVFIPTPGDRLNFAFTVLVGDHLASHDFGGFQKIFNTGEFCRHCHIDHEQKLIPLSQSSYSYRTRNEHDGFVQQIITSDNHGVLHGVVDSSPLADLIGFHAAMSIPNDPMHDFNEGVCGQLLMAMFKEISGKKLMTYAEIESRLSTFEYGPNDK
;
A
#
# COMPACT_ATOMS: atom_id res chain seq x y z
N MET A 1 19.63 -13.02 -7.10
CA MET A 1 18.74 -11.85 -7.32
C MET A 1 17.87 -12.19 -8.53
N CYS A 2 16.55 -12.32 -8.36
CA CYS A 2 15.65 -12.53 -9.49
C CYS A 2 15.83 -11.41 -10.51
N HIS A 3 15.98 -11.77 -11.79
CA HIS A 3 15.93 -10.79 -12.87
C HIS A 3 14.54 -10.14 -12.87
N SER A 4 14.43 -8.90 -12.37
CA SER A 4 13.14 -8.20 -12.16
C SER A 4 12.29 -8.10 -13.43
N ASN A 5 12.93 -8.13 -14.61
CA ASN A 5 12.26 -8.14 -15.91
C ASN A 5 11.27 -9.31 -16.10
N TYR A 6 11.47 -10.45 -15.43
CA TYR A 6 10.56 -11.60 -15.53
C TYR A 6 9.27 -11.41 -14.71
N LEU A 7 9.28 -10.53 -13.72
CA LEU A 7 8.12 -10.20 -12.88
C LEU A 7 7.32 -9.02 -13.43
N SER A 8 7.57 -8.60 -14.67
CA SER A 8 6.83 -7.50 -15.31
C SER A 8 5.45 -7.91 -15.83
N ASN A 9 5.22 -9.21 -16.07
CA ASN A 9 3.94 -9.77 -16.48
C ASN A 9 3.25 -10.46 -15.29
N ASN A 10 1.96 -10.20 -15.09
CA ASN A 10 1.18 -10.77 -14.01
C ASN A 10 1.13 -12.31 -14.01
N SER A 11 1.08 -12.97 -15.17
CA SER A 11 1.12 -14.43 -15.26
C SER A 11 2.39 -15.02 -14.64
N ASN A 12 3.54 -14.38 -14.90
CA ASN A 12 4.82 -14.81 -14.31
C ASN A 12 4.87 -14.49 -12.82
N ARG A 13 4.31 -13.35 -12.39
CA ARG A 13 4.21 -13.01 -10.96
C ARG A 13 3.36 -14.02 -10.21
N LYS A 14 2.19 -14.36 -10.74
CA LYS A 14 1.32 -15.39 -10.17
C LYS A 14 2.07 -16.72 -10.06
N GLN A 15 2.71 -17.17 -11.15
CA GLN A 15 3.53 -18.39 -11.11
C GLN A 15 4.65 -18.33 -10.06
N PHE A 16 5.28 -17.18 -9.88
CA PHE A 16 6.34 -16.99 -8.89
C PHE A 16 5.82 -17.02 -7.44
N PHE A 17 4.65 -16.44 -7.18
CA PHE A 17 4.05 -16.39 -5.84
C PHE A 17 3.22 -17.62 -5.48
N ASN A 18 2.77 -18.42 -6.46
CA ASN A 18 1.98 -19.63 -6.23
C ASN A 18 2.56 -20.56 -5.15
N PRO A 19 3.88 -20.89 -5.13
CA PRO A 19 4.42 -21.75 -4.08
C PRO A 19 4.21 -21.19 -2.67
N ILE A 20 4.34 -19.87 -2.50
CA ILE A 20 4.11 -19.20 -1.22
C ILE A 20 2.61 -19.18 -0.88
N VAL A 21 1.75 -18.92 -1.86
CA VAL A 21 0.29 -18.95 -1.67
C VAL A 21 -0.18 -20.33 -1.26
N ASP A 22 0.31 -21.38 -1.93
CA ASP A 22 -0.03 -22.78 -1.63
C ASP A 22 0.44 -23.18 -0.23
N GLU A 23 1.67 -22.81 0.16
CA GLU A 23 2.19 -23.08 1.49
C GLU A 23 1.42 -22.33 2.57
N LEU A 24 1.13 -21.03 2.37
CA LEU A 24 0.31 -20.24 3.28
C LEU A 24 -1.10 -20.81 3.41
N ASN A 25 -1.72 -21.25 2.31
CA ASN A 25 -3.02 -21.90 2.35
C ASN A 25 -2.95 -23.25 3.09
N ALA A 26 -1.89 -24.03 2.91
CA ALA A 26 -1.68 -25.29 3.60
C ALA A 26 -1.54 -25.10 5.12
N ILE A 27 -0.74 -24.13 5.58
CA ILE A 27 -0.58 -23.86 7.02
C ILE A 27 -1.83 -23.25 7.65
N GLN A 28 -2.67 -22.54 6.87
CA GLN A 28 -3.95 -22.02 7.35
C GLN A 28 -5.00 -23.12 7.51
N THR A 29 -5.03 -24.09 6.59
CA THR A 29 -6.05 -25.15 6.55
C THR A 29 -5.68 -26.39 7.36
N THR A 30 -4.44 -26.83 7.28
CA THR A 30 -3.96 -28.04 7.95
C THR A 30 -3.26 -27.73 9.27
N GLY A 31 -2.64 -26.55 9.39
CA GLY A 31 -1.82 -26.19 10.55
C GLY A 31 -0.45 -26.85 10.57
N VAL A 32 0.42 -26.31 11.41
CA VAL A 32 1.75 -26.86 11.69
C VAL A 32 1.69 -27.69 12.97
N PHE A 33 2.10 -28.95 12.89
CA PHE A 33 2.20 -29.81 14.07
C PHE A 33 3.44 -29.44 14.89
N ILE A 34 3.25 -29.17 16.18
CA ILE A 34 4.31 -28.86 17.12
C ILE A 34 4.53 -30.10 18.00
N PRO A 35 5.62 -30.87 17.83
CA PRO A 35 5.82 -32.16 18.50
C PRO A 35 5.78 -32.10 20.03
N THR A 36 6.07 -30.94 20.62
CA THR A 36 5.98 -30.70 22.05
C THR A 36 5.48 -29.27 22.21
N PRO A 37 4.19 -29.05 22.56
CA PRO A 37 3.31 -29.89 23.40
C PRO A 37 2.45 -30.97 22.70
N GLY A 38 2.54 -31.17 21.39
CA GLY A 38 1.67 -32.09 20.64
C GLY A 38 0.45 -31.42 20.02
N ASP A 39 0.46 -30.09 19.96
CA ASP A 39 -0.63 -29.28 19.40
C ASP A 39 -0.43 -29.00 17.91
N ARG A 40 -1.54 -28.64 17.24
CA ARG A 40 -1.51 -28.05 15.90
C ARG A 40 -1.75 -26.53 15.99
N LEU A 41 -0.85 -25.77 15.39
CA LEU A 41 -0.98 -24.32 15.25
C LEU A 41 -1.50 -23.99 13.85
N ASN A 42 -2.68 -23.39 13.78
CA ASN A 42 -3.20 -22.83 12.53
C ASN A 42 -2.79 -21.37 12.43
N PHE A 43 -2.41 -20.98 11.23
CA PHE A 43 -2.15 -19.58 10.92
C PHE A 43 -3.40 -18.97 10.28
N ALA A 44 -3.50 -17.65 10.32
CA ALA A 44 -4.50 -16.90 9.55
C ALA A 44 -3.78 -15.72 8.92
N PHE A 45 -3.91 -15.58 7.61
CA PHE A 45 -3.45 -14.39 6.93
C PHE A 45 -4.35 -13.21 7.33
N THR A 46 -3.74 -12.07 7.64
CA THR A 46 -4.45 -10.86 8.05
C THR A 46 -4.32 -9.76 7.02
N VAL A 47 -3.09 -9.27 6.82
CA VAL A 47 -2.78 -8.15 5.92
C VAL A 47 -1.44 -8.32 5.23
N LEU A 48 -1.32 -7.73 4.05
CA LEU A 48 -0.05 -7.50 3.36
C LEU A 48 0.37 -6.05 3.59
N VAL A 49 1.49 -5.86 4.28
CA VAL A 49 2.08 -4.54 4.52
C VAL A 49 3.22 -4.32 3.53
N GLY A 50 3.26 -3.14 2.92
CA GLY A 50 4.35 -2.71 2.07
C GLY A 50 4.23 -1.22 1.76
N ASP A 51 5.30 -0.65 1.21
CA ASP A 51 5.28 0.73 0.75
C ASP A 51 4.15 0.96 -0.28
N HIS A 52 3.88 2.23 -0.59
CA HIS A 52 2.79 2.61 -1.49
C HIS A 52 2.87 1.94 -2.86
N LEU A 53 4.08 1.83 -3.44
CA LEU A 53 4.29 1.30 -4.78
C LEU A 53 4.13 -0.22 -4.80
N ALA A 54 4.74 -0.91 -3.84
CA ALA A 54 4.62 -2.35 -3.64
C ALA A 54 3.16 -2.75 -3.36
N SER A 55 2.45 -1.98 -2.53
CA SER A 55 1.04 -2.20 -2.23
C SER A 55 0.15 -2.15 -3.47
N HIS A 56 0.36 -1.16 -4.35
CA HIS A 56 -0.36 -1.09 -5.63
C HIS A 56 0.01 -2.26 -6.55
N ASP A 57 1.31 -2.58 -6.62
CA ASP A 57 1.81 -3.68 -7.45
C ASP A 57 1.21 -5.04 -7.03
N PHE A 58 1.22 -5.36 -5.74
CA PHE A 58 0.63 -6.59 -5.21
C PHE A 58 -0.90 -6.59 -5.24
N GLY A 59 -1.54 -5.43 -5.17
CA GLY A 59 -2.99 -5.31 -5.26
C GLY A 59 -3.54 -5.38 -6.70
N GLY A 60 -2.69 -5.32 -7.73
CA GLY A 60 -3.14 -5.25 -9.13
C GLY A 60 -3.67 -3.86 -9.53
N PHE A 61 -3.25 -2.82 -8.81
CA PHE A 61 -3.64 -1.44 -9.08
C PHE A 61 -2.59 -0.71 -9.93
N GLN A 62 -2.99 0.43 -10.52
CA GLN A 62 -2.08 1.28 -11.26
C GLN A 62 -1.01 1.88 -10.36
N LYS A 63 0.19 2.05 -10.93
CA LYS A 63 1.35 2.66 -10.26
C LYS A 63 1.62 4.09 -10.76
N ILE A 64 0.66 4.63 -11.51
CA ILE A 64 0.68 6.00 -12.02
C ILE A 64 -0.28 6.81 -11.14
N PHE A 65 0.27 7.73 -10.35
CA PHE A 65 -0.47 8.46 -9.32
C PHE A 65 -0.87 9.88 -9.74
N ASN A 66 -0.66 10.23 -11.01
CA ASN A 66 -0.93 11.57 -11.54
C ASN A 66 -2.13 11.62 -12.51
N THR A 67 -2.94 10.56 -12.57
CA THR A 67 -4.11 10.47 -13.44
C THR A 67 -5.13 9.44 -12.93
N GLY A 68 -6.41 9.66 -13.25
CA GLY A 68 -7.50 8.73 -12.96
C GLY A 68 -7.72 8.45 -11.47
N GLU A 69 -8.43 7.36 -11.19
CA GLU A 69 -8.60 6.83 -9.85
C GLU A 69 -7.31 6.13 -9.38
N PHE A 70 -6.48 6.86 -8.64
CA PHE A 70 -5.17 6.38 -8.20
C PHE A 70 -5.18 5.76 -6.81
N CYS A 71 -6.27 5.92 -6.05
CA CYS A 71 -6.36 5.41 -4.68
C CYS A 71 -6.84 3.95 -4.66
N ARG A 72 -6.16 3.10 -3.88
CA ARG A 72 -6.58 1.71 -3.66
C ARG A 72 -7.81 1.58 -2.75
N HIS A 73 -8.08 2.57 -1.89
CA HIS A 73 -9.16 2.52 -0.89
C HIS A 73 -10.44 3.26 -1.31
N CYS A 74 -10.36 4.20 -2.25
CA CYS A 74 -11.53 4.99 -2.68
C CYS A 74 -11.49 5.32 -4.17
N HIS A 75 -12.62 5.79 -4.69
CA HIS A 75 -12.82 6.15 -6.09
C HIS A 75 -12.52 7.62 -6.38
N ILE A 76 -11.59 8.24 -5.64
CA ILE A 76 -11.23 9.64 -5.90
C ILE A 76 -10.40 9.74 -7.18
N ASP A 77 -10.82 10.63 -8.08
CA ASP A 77 -10.04 10.96 -9.26
C ASP A 77 -8.91 11.93 -8.91
N HIS A 78 -7.78 11.80 -9.59
CA HIS A 78 -6.63 12.67 -9.44
C HIS A 78 -6.98 14.17 -9.57
N GLU A 79 -7.90 14.55 -10.44
CA GLU A 79 -8.34 15.94 -10.62
C GLU A 79 -9.08 16.48 -9.38
N GLN A 80 -9.69 15.60 -8.60
CA GLN A 80 -10.51 15.95 -7.43
C GLN A 80 -9.74 15.89 -6.11
N LYS A 81 -8.48 15.45 -6.12
CA LYS A 81 -7.68 15.18 -4.90
C LYS A 81 -7.47 16.36 -3.95
N LEU A 82 -7.58 17.59 -4.46
CA LEU A 82 -7.37 18.82 -3.68
C LEU A 82 -8.67 19.40 -3.12
N ILE A 83 -9.83 18.83 -3.48
CA ILE A 83 -11.12 19.30 -2.98
C ILE A 83 -11.22 18.85 -1.51
N PRO A 84 -11.45 19.76 -0.55
CA PRO A 84 -11.71 19.37 0.83
C PRO A 84 -13.03 18.60 0.88
N LEU A 85 -12.93 17.27 0.94
CA LEU A 85 -14.08 16.39 1.04
C LEU A 85 -14.30 16.03 2.51
N SER A 86 -15.54 16.08 2.97
CA SER A 86 -15.89 15.49 4.26
C SER A 86 -15.78 13.97 4.15
N GLN A 87 -15.58 13.27 5.27
CA GLN A 87 -15.47 11.81 5.27
C GLN A 87 -16.67 11.12 4.61
N SER A 88 -17.88 11.69 4.75
CA SER A 88 -19.11 11.21 4.10
C SER A 88 -19.15 11.42 2.58
N SER A 89 -18.24 12.24 2.03
CA SER A 89 -18.14 12.52 0.59
C SER A 89 -17.22 11.55 -0.15
N TYR A 90 -16.48 10.68 0.54
CA TYR A 90 -15.65 9.68 -0.10
C TYR A 90 -16.46 8.43 -0.47
N SER A 91 -16.40 8.06 -1.74
CA SER A 91 -16.85 6.75 -2.21
C SER A 91 -15.73 5.73 -1.98
N TYR A 92 -15.84 4.92 -0.94
CA TYR A 92 -14.89 3.86 -0.64
C TYR A 92 -15.09 2.68 -1.58
N ARG A 93 -13.97 2.05 -1.97
CA ARG A 93 -13.99 0.86 -2.80
C ARG A 93 -14.53 -0.30 -1.99
N THR A 94 -15.58 -0.97 -2.46
CA THR A 94 -16.06 -2.21 -1.85
C THR A 94 -15.43 -3.45 -2.49
N ARG A 95 -15.53 -4.60 -1.80
CA ARG A 95 -15.11 -5.90 -2.33
C ARG A 95 -15.81 -6.22 -3.66
N ASN A 96 -17.14 -6.16 -3.66
CA ASN A 96 -17.95 -6.54 -4.82
C ASN A 96 -17.68 -5.65 -6.05
N GLU A 97 -17.51 -4.34 -5.85
CA GLU A 97 -17.15 -3.43 -6.95
C GLU A 97 -15.77 -3.76 -7.51
N HIS A 98 -14.78 -3.96 -6.63
CA HIS A 98 -13.43 -4.33 -7.03
C HIS A 98 -13.39 -5.64 -7.82
N ASP A 99 -14.06 -6.69 -7.34
CA ASP A 99 -14.17 -7.97 -8.04
C ASP A 99 -14.81 -7.80 -9.43
N GLY A 100 -15.82 -6.93 -9.54
CA GLY A 100 -16.44 -6.58 -10.81
C GLY A 100 -15.49 -5.88 -11.78
N PHE A 101 -14.62 -4.98 -11.31
CA PHE A 101 -13.61 -4.32 -12.14
C PHE A 101 -12.51 -5.28 -12.58
N VAL A 102 -12.03 -6.14 -11.66
CA VAL A 102 -11.03 -7.18 -11.96
C VAL A 102 -11.56 -8.14 -13.02
N GLN A 103 -12.81 -8.60 -12.89
CA GLN A 103 -13.42 -9.50 -13.86
C GLN A 103 -13.53 -8.85 -15.26
N GLN A 104 -13.90 -7.57 -15.32
CA GLN A 104 -13.95 -6.82 -16.57
C GLN A 104 -12.57 -6.71 -17.23
N ILE A 105 -11.54 -6.38 -16.45
CA ILE A 105 -10.15 -6.32 -16.94
C ILE A 105 -9.69 -7.67 -17.50
N ILE A 106 -9.89 -8.77 -16.77
CA ILE A 106 -9.43 -10.11 -17.19
C ILE A 106 -10.18 -10.62 -18.43
N THR A 107 -11.45 -10.22 -18.61
CA THR A 107 -12.28 -10.67 -19.74
C THR A 107 -12.21 -9.76 -20.96
N SER A 108 -11.69 -8.54 -20.81
CA SER A 108 -11.54 -7.61 -21.93
C SER A 108 -10.23 -7.85 -22.68
N ASP A 109 -10.27 -7.80 -24.01
CA ASP A 109 -9.06 -7.85 -24.86
C ASP A 109 -8.24 -6.53 -24.80
N ASN A 110 -8.75 -5.51 -24.10
CA ASN A 110 -8.10 -4.22 -23.93
C ASN A 110 -7.30 -4.20 -22.62
N HIS A 111 -5.98 -4.11 -22.72
CA HIS A 111 -5.04 -3.95 -21.60
C HIS A 111 -5.06 -2.52 -21.05
N GLY A 112 -6.19 -2.10 -20.47
CA GLY A 112 -6.40 -0.75 -19.93
C GLY A 112 -6.40 -0.67 -18.41
N VAL A 113 -6.54 0.54 -17.87
CA VAL A 113 -6.82 0.79 -16.45
C VAL A 113 -8.32 1.04 -16.28
N LEU A 114 -8.97 0.32 -15.38
CA LEU A 114 -10.39 0.50 -15.05
C LEU A 114 -10.54 0.81 -13.57
N HIS A 115 -11.01 2.02 -13.23
CA HIS A 115 -11.17 2.45 -11.83
C HIS A 115 -9.91 2.19 -10.98
N GLY A 116 -8.74 2.49 -11.55
CA GLY A 116 -7.43 2.26 -10.92
C GLY A 116 -6.94 0.81 -10.91
N VAL A 117 -7.73 -0.16 -11.37
CA VAL A 117 -7.37 -1.58 -11.47
C VAL A 117 -6.71 -1.84 -12.82
N VAL A 118 -5.60 -2.56 -12.82
CA VAL A 118 -4.83 -2.92 -14.03
C VAL A 118 -4.86 -4.42 -14.27
N ASP A 119 -4.91 -5.22 -13.22
CA ASP A 119 -4.91 -6.68 -13.32
C ASP A 119 -5.41 -7.33 -12.02
N SER A 120 -5.56 -8.65 -12.02
CA SER A 120 -5.75 -9.44 -10.80
C SER A 120 -4.52 -9.43 -9.91
N SER A 121 -4.69 -9.48 -8.59
CA SER A 121 -3.58 -9.66 -7.67
C SER A 121 -2.91 -11.03 -7.86
N PRO A 122 -1.56 -11.12 -7.81
CA PRO A 122 -0.87 -12.41 -7.75
C PRO A 122 -1.19 -13.22 -6.49
N LEU A 123 -1.79 -12.60 -5.46
CA LEU A 123 -2.20 -13.24 -4.22
C LEU A 123 -3.72 -13.50 -4.16
N ALA A 124 -4.44 -13.37 -5.28
CA ALA A 124 -5.90 -13.51 -5.31
C ALA A 124 -6.40 -14.87 -4.77
N ASP A 125 -5.59 -15.93 -4.89
CA ASP A 125 -5.93 -17.28 -4.43
C ASP A 125 -5.54 -17.54 -2.95
N LEU A 126 -4.96 -16.55 -2.26
CA LEU A 126 -4.60 -16.65 -0.84
C LEU A 126 -5.84 -16.52 0.06
N ILE A 127 -6.09 -17.51 0.90
CA ILE A 127 -7.21 -17.51 1.85
C ILE A 127 -7.09 -16.31 2.79
N GLY A 128 -8.18 -15.54 2.92
CA GLY A 128 -8.24 -14.36 3.78
C GLY A 128 -7.71 -13.08 3.12
N PHE A 129 -7.09 -13.16 1.94
CA PHE A 129 -6.62 -11.99 1.21
C PHE A 129 -7.69 -11.42 0.28
N HIS A 130 -7.70 -10.09 0.16
CA HIS A 130 -8.41 -9.38 -0.90
C HIS A 130 -7.72 -8.04 -1.16
N ALA A 131 -7.38 -7.75 -2.41
CA ALA A 131 -6.55 -6.60 -2.76
C ALA A 131 -7.08 -5.25 -2.24
N ALA A 132 -8.40 -5.02 -2.29
CA ALA A 132 -8.97 -3.78 -1.75
C ALA A 132 -9.07 -3.71 -0.21
N MET A 133 -8.99 -4.86 0.49
CA MET A 133 -9.35 -4.94 1.93
C MET A 133 -8.17 -5.31 2.82
N SER A 134 -7.21 -6.09 2.30
CA SER A 134 -6.13 -6.70 3.07
C SER A 134 -4.79 -5.97 2.89
N ILE A 135 -4.78 -4.79 2.26
CA ILE A 135 -3.57 -3.97 2.04
C ILE A 135 -3.76 -2.60 2.72
N PRO A 136 -3.38 -2.46 4.01
CA PRO A 136 -3.50 -1.21 4.74
C PRO A 136 -2.58 -0.11 4.17
N ASN A 137 -2.75 1.11 4.69
CA ASN A 137 -1.76 2.18 4.50
C ASN A 137 -0.51 1.89 5.32
N ASP A 138 0.61 2.48 4.90
CA ASP A 138 1.87 2.39 5.61
C ASP A 138 2.14 3.76 6.26
N PRO A 139 1.80 3.95 7.55
CA PRO A 139 2.02 5.24 8.21
C PRO A 139 3.49 5.67 8.20
N MET A 140 4.44 4.74 8.14
CA MET A 140 5.85 5.08 8.14
C MET A 140 6.23 5.78 6.83
N HIS A 141 5.86 5.20 5.68
CA HIS A 141 6.18 5.79 4.38
C HIS A 141 5.22 6.93 4.00
N ASP A 142 3.92 6.79 4.29
CA ASP A 142 2.92 7.79 3.89
C ASP A 142 2.94 9.02 4.82
N PHE A 143 3.01 8.82 6.15
CA PHE A 143 2.94 9.92 7.11
C PHE A 143 4.32 10.41 7.54
N ASN A 144 5.19 9.54 8.08
CA ASN A 144 6.47 9.96 8.63
C ASN A 144 7.44 10.44 7.54
N GLU A 145 7.66 9.64 6.50
CA GLU A 145 8.52 10.03 5.38
C GLU A 145 7.83 11.03 4.44
N GLY A 146 6.55 10.83 4.14
CA GLY A 146 5.79 11.66 3.20
C GLY A 146 5.35 13.02 3.75
N VAL A 147 4.39 13.03 4.69
CA VAL A 147 3.67 14.24 5.11
C VAL A 147 4.42 15.04 6.17
N CYS A 148 4.99 14.40 7.19
CA CYS A 148 5.61 15.07 8.32
C CYS A 148 6.75 15.99 7.90
N GLY A 149 7.64 15.51 7.02
CA GLY A 149 8.73 16.33 6.49
C GLY A 149 8.23 17.60 5.79
N GLN A 150 7.24 17.47 4.90
CA GLN A 150 6.65 18.60 4.19
C GLN A 150 5.95 19.59 5.14
N LEU A 151 5.22 19.08 6.13
CA LEU A 151 4.55 19.90 7.13
C LEU A 151 5.56 20.68 7.97
N LEU A 152 6.63 20.03 8.45
CA LEU A 152 7.70 20.69 9.21
C LEU A 152 8.37 21.79 8.39
N MET A 153 8.67 21.53 7.10
CA MET A 153 9.20 22.55 6.20
C MET A 153 8.26 23.75 6.04
N ALA A 154 6.96 23.50 5.87
CA ALA A 154 5.96 24.56 5.79
C ALA A 154 5.88 25.37 7.10
N MET A 155 5.92 24.70 8.25
CA MET A 155 5.94 25.35 9.56
C MET A 155 7.18 26.22 9.76
N PHE A 156 8.38 25.72 9.41
CA PHE A 156 9.62 26.50 9.52
C PHE A 156 9.60 27.73 8.62
N LYS A 157 9.03 27.61 7.43
CA LYS A 157 8.82 28.74 6.51
C LYS A 157 7.89 29.79 7.14
N GLU A 158 6.78 29.38 7.73
CA GLU A 158 5.83 30.29 8.40
C GLU A 158 6.43 30.97 9.64
N ILE A 159 7.15 30.22 10.47
CA ILE A 159 7.84 30.75 11.66
C ILE A 159 8.88 31.80 11.25
N SER A 160 9.66 31.50 10.20
CA SER A 160 10.65 32.43 9.64
C SER A 160 10.00 33.66 9.03
N GLY A 161 8.92 33.49 8.26
CA GLY A 161 8.17 34.60 7.67
C GLY A 161 7.57 35.53 8.72
N LYS A 162 7.11 34.98 9.85
CA LYS A 162 6.61 35.74 11.02
C LYS A 162 7.72 36.34 11.88
N LYS A 163 9.00 36.13 11.52
CA LYS A 163 10.19 36.59 12.27
C LYS A 163 10.21 36.12 13.73
N LEU A 164 9.60 34.96 14.01
CA LEU A 164 9.62 34.34 15.34
C LEU A 164 10.94 33.61 15.59
N MET A 165 11.57 33.11 14.53
CA MET A 165 12.87 32.45 14.53
C MET A 165 13.46 32.48 13.11
N THR A 166 14.76 32.62 12.97
CA THR A 166 15.48 32.54 11.69
C THR A 166 15.81 31.09 11.33
N TYR A 167 16.09 30.82 10.05
CA TYR A 167 16.56 29.50 9.63
C TYR A 167 17.85 29.06 10.34
N ALA A 168 18.78 29.98 10.61
CA ALA A 168 20.02 29.68 11.33
C ALA A 168 19.75 29.25 12.78
N GLU A 169 18.77 29.87 13.46
CA GLU A 169 18.37 29.46 14.81
C GLU A 169 17.66 28.10 14.79
N ILE A 170 16.85 27.81 13.77
CA ILE A 170 16.21 26.49 13.59
C ILE A 170 17.29 25.42 13.39
N GLU A 171 18.23 25.63 12.47
CA GLU A 171 19.33 24.72 12.18
C GLU A 171 20.21 24.48 13.41
N SER A 172 20.53 25.55 14.15
CA SER A 172 21.26 25.45 15.41
C SER A 172 20.51 24.59 16.43
N ARG A 173 19.18 24.73 16.54
CA ARG A 173 18.39 23.90 17.46
C ARG A 173 18.31 22.44 17.03
N LEU A 174 18.11 22.18 15.73
CA LEU A 174 18.08 20.82 15.18
C LEU A 174 19.41 20.11 15.39
N SER A 175 20.55 20.77 15.12
CA SER A 175 21.87 20.18 15.32
C SER A 175 22.20 19.86 16.78
N THR A 176 21.61 20.59 17.72
CA THR A 176 21.75 20.34 19.17
C THR A 176 20.64 19.48 19.76
N PHE A 177 19.65 19.07 18.97
CA PHE A 177 18.54 18.27 19.46
C PHE A 177 19.03 16.87 19.85
N GLU A 178 18.62 16.39 21.02
CA GLU A 178 18.93 15.04 21.48
C GLU A 178 18.04 14.02 20.76
N TYR A 179 18.44 13.63 19.56
CA TYR A 179 17.83 12.51 18.84
C TYR A 179 18.04 11.20 19.60
N GLY A 180 17.04 10.31 19.56
CA GLY A 180 17.15 8.99 20.17
C GLY A 180 18.27 8.15 19.56
N PRO A 181 18.72 7.09 20.25
CA PRO A 181 19.86 6.28 19.79
C PRO A 181 19.64 5.59 18.43
N ASN A 182 18.39 5.44 17.97
CA ASN A 182 18.03 4.86 16.68
C ASN A 182 17.61 5.90 15.63
N ASP A 183 17.71 7.19 15.94
CA ASP A 183 17.18 8.29 15.11
C ASP A 183 18.30 9.06 14.37
N LYS A 184 19.53 8.51 14.32
CA LYS A 184 20.69 9.06 13.61
C LYS A 184 21.08 8.23 12.40
#